data_AF-A0A1G8JJJ8-F1
#
_entry.id   AF-A0A1G8JJJ8-F1
#
_cell.length_a   1.000
_cell.length_b   1.000
_cell.length_c   1.000
_cell.angle_alpha   90.00
_cell.angle_beta   90.00
_cell.angle_gamma   90.00
#
_symmetry.space_group_name_H-M   'P 1'
#
loop_
_entity.id
_entity.type
_entity.pdbx_description
1 polymer ?
#
loop_
_entity_poly.entity_id
_entity_poly.type
_entity_poly.pdbx_seq_one_letter_code
_entity_poly.pdbx_strand_id
1 'polypeptide(L)' 'MNVLSITPIHIISSGLAIIALYITAFAILFKNKSGILPYLAVLMIPVIGVLGIIAGNYTKK' A
#
# COMPACT_ATOMS: atom_id res chain seq x y z
N MET A 1 -11.42 19.80 -5.91
CA MET A 1 -11.81 18.45 -5.43
C MET A 1 -11.92 18.51 -3.93
N ASN A 2 -13.09 18.24 -3.36
CA ASN A 2 -13.33 18.44 -1.94
C ASN A 2 -12.71 17.29 -1.13
N VAL A 3 -11.53 17.52 -0.55
CA VAL A 3 -10.81 16.58 0.34
C VAL A 3 -11.64 16.24 1.60
N LEU A 4 -12.70 17.00 1.89
CA LEU A 4 -13.59 16.81 3.03
C LEU A 4 -14.59 15.63 2.94
N SER A 5 -14.60 14.82 1.88
CA SER A 5 -15.53 13.68 1.77
C SER A 5 -14.96 12.36 2.34
N ILE A 6 -13.73 12.34 2.85
CA ILE A 6 -13.15 11.15 3.48
C ILE A 6 -13.71 11.04 4.90
N THR A 7 -14.73 10.20 5.06
CA THR A 7 -15.30 9.92 6.38
C THR A 7 -14.45 8.88 7.14
N PRO A 8 -14.53 8.82 8.48
CA PRO A 8 -13.74 7.87 9.28
C PRO A 8 -13.88 6.40 8.84
N ILE A 9 -15.06 6.00 8.37
CA ILE A 9 -15.30 4.65 7.86
C ILE A 9 -14.45 4.34 6.61
N HIS A 10 -14.19 5.33 5.75
CA HIS A 10 -13.33 5.16 4.58
C HIS A 10 -11.89 4.91 4.99
N ILE A 11 -11.40 5.60 6.02
CA ILE A 11 -10.04 5.41 6.54
C ILE A 11 -9.89 4.02 7.14
N ILE A 12 -10.87 3.58 7.94
CA ILE A 12 -10.85 2.26 8.58
C ILE A 12 -10.93 1.14 7.53
N SER A 13 -11.87 1.25 6.58
CA SER A 13 -12.05 0.23 5.54
C SER A 13 -10.85 0.13 4.59
N SER A 14 -10.26 1.26 4.18
CA SER A 14 -9.02 1.25 3.40
C SER A 14 -7.83 0.71 4.19
N GLY A 15 -7.73 1.02 5.48
CA GLY A 15 -6.73 0.43 6.38
C GLY A 15 -6.85 -1.10 6.47
N LEU A 16 -8.08 -1.61 6.64
CA LEU A 16 -8.33 -3.06 6.68
C LEU A 16 -7.99 -3.74 5.35
N ALA A 17 -8.33 -3.13 4.22
CA ALA A 17 -8.00 -3.66 2.90
C ALA A 17 -6.48 -3.76 2.69
N ILE A 18 -5.72 -2.74 3.13
CA ILE A 18 -4.25 -2.75 3.06
C ILE A 18 -3.69 -3.88 3.94
N ILE A 19 -4.17 -4.02 5.18
CA ILE A 19 -3.72 -5.08 6.09
C ILE A 19 -3.97 -6.47 5.48
N ALA A 20 -5.16 -6.70 4.92
CA ALA A 20 -5.50 -7.96 4.26
C ALA A 20 -4.55 -8.27 3.09
N LEU A 21 -4.27 -7.28 2.24
CA LEU A 21 -3.31 -7.39 1.14
C LEU A 21 -1.91 -7.80 1.62
N TYR A 22 -1.43 -7.19 2.70
CA TYR A 22 -0.14 -7.56 3.29
C TYR A 22 -0.12 -8.99 3.78
N ILE A 23 -1.14 -9.40 4.55
CA ILE A 23 -1.23 -10.76 5.08
C ILE A 23 -1.24 -11.77 3.93
N THR A 24 -2.03 -11.53 2.87
CA THR A 24 -2.08 -12.42 1.71
C THR A 24 -0.75 -12.47 0.98
N ALA A 25 -0.09 -11.33 0.76
CA ALA A 25 1.22 -11.28 0.12
C ALA A 25 2.27 -12.07 0.90
N PHE A 26 2.40 -11.83 2.20
CA PHE A 26 3.32 -12.57 3.07
C PHE A 26 2.99 -14.06 3.10
N ALA A 27 1.71 -14.44 3.19
CA ALA A 27 1.29 -15.85 3.18
C ALA A 27 1.72 -16.57 1.88
N ILE A 28 1.60 -15.92 0.73
CA ILE A 28 2.05 -16.47 -0.56
C ILE A 28 3.58 -16.59 -0.58
N LEU A 29 4.31 -15.57 -0.12
CA LEU A 29 5.77 -15.60 -0.10
C LEU A 29 6.31 -16.72 0.79
N PHE A 30 5.71 -16.91 1.97
CA PHE A 30 6.02 -18.01 2.88
C PHE A 30 5.70 -19.36 2.27
N LYS A 31 4.50 -19.52 1.69
CA LYS A 31 4.09 -20.76 1.02
C LYS A 31 5.06 -21.17 -0.10
N ASN A 32 5.55 -20.20 -0.86
CA ASN A 32 6.48 -20.44 -1.97
C ASN A 32 7.95 -20.53 -1.54
N LYS A 33 8.26 -20.47 -0.23
CA LYS A 33 9.63 -20.44 0.32
C LYS A 33 10.50 -19.38 -0.39
N SER A 34 9.92 -18.22 -0.62
CA SER A 34 10.58 -17.13 -1.33
C SER A 34 11.84 -16.68 -0.58
N GLY A 35 12.86 -16.22 -1.32
CA GLY A 35 14.05 -15.62 -0.72
C GLY A 35 13.76 -14.29 -0.01
N ILE A 36 14.78 -13.61 0.51
CA ILE A 36 14.59 -12.36 1.28
C ILE A 36 14.08 -11.18 0.43
N LEU A 37 14.41 -11.16 -0.86
CA LEU A 37 14.18 -10.02 -1.75
C LEU A 37 12.69 -9.70 -2.00
N PRO A 38 11.79 -10.68 -2.24
CA PRO A 38 10.35 -10.43 -2.35
C PRO A 38 9.72 -9.85 -1.08
N TYR A 39 10.18 -10.22 0.11
CA TYR A 39 9.69 -9.65 1.36
C TYR A 39 10.08 -8.17 1.51
N LEU A 40 11.33 -7.84 1.13
CA LEU A 40 11.79 -6.45 1.05
C LEU A 40 10.94 -5.63 0.06
N ALA A 41 10.59 -6.20 -1.10
CA ALA A 41 9.74 -5.53 -2.07
C ALA A 41 8.34 -5.23 -1.51
N VAL A 42 7.72 -6.18 -0.80
CA VAL A 42 6.41 -6.00 -0.16
C VAL A 42 6.45 -4.86 0.88
N LEU A 43 7.52 -4.76 1.67
CA LEU A 43 7.69 -3.68 2.65
C LEU A 43 7.89 -2.29 2.02
N MET A 44 8.36 -2.22 0.78
CA MET A 44 8.61 -0.95 0.06
C MET A 44 7.36 -0.38 -0.63
N ILE A 45 6.29 -1.16 -0.76
CA ILE A 45 5.02 -0.72 -1.38
C ILE A 45 4.47 0.59 -0.80
N PRO A 46 4.45 0.86 0.51
CA PRO A 46 3.93 2.11 1.06
C PRO A 46 4.80 3.30 0.64
N VAL A 47 6.11 3.10 0.59
CA VAL A 47 7.09 4.13 0.19
C VAL A 47 6.88 4.48 -1.28
N ILE A 48 6.76 3.46 -2.15
CA ILE A 48 6.51 3.65 -3.59
C ILE A 48 5.14 4.32 -3.82
N GLY A 49 4.11 3.93 -3.07
CA GLY A 49 2.79 4.55 -3.13
C GLY A 49 2.82 6.04 -2.77
N VAL A 50 3.50 6.40 -1.68
CA VAL A 50 3.68 7.81 -1.27
C VAL A 50 4.48 8.58 -2.32
N LEU A 51 5.58 8.01 -2.82
CA LEU A 51 6.39 8.64 -3.87
C LEU A 51 5.59 8.85 -5.17
N GLY A 52 4.74 7.91 -5.55
CA GLY A 52 3.86 8.03 -6.71
C GLY A 52 2.83 9.16 -6.56
N ILE A 53 2.26 9.35 -5.37
CA ILE A 53 1.35 10.46 -5.07
C ILE A 53 2.10 11.80 -5.14
N ILE A 54 3.29 11.86 -4.54
CA ILE A 54 4.14 13.07 -4.56
C ILE A 54 4.51 13.43 -6.00
N ALA A 55 5.06 12.47 -6.77
CA ALA A 55 5.45 12.67 -8.17
C ALA A 55 4.25 13.08 -9.04
N GLY A 56 3.10 12.44 -8.87
CA GLY A 56 1.87 12.78 -9.59
C GLY A 56 1.35 14.20 -9.28
N ASN A 57 1.58 14.70 -8.06
CA ASN A 57 1.27 16.08 -7.71
C ASN A 57 2.27 17.08 -8.32
N TYR A 58 3.55 16.73 -8.44
CA TYR A 58 4.54 17.57 -9.12
C TYR A 58 4.29 17.66 -10.63
N THR A 59 3.85 16.58 -11.28
CA THR A 59 3.55 16.56 -12.73
C THR A 59 2.25 17.28 -13.10
N LYS A 60 1.40 17.64 -12.12
CA LYS A 60 0.17 18.41 -12.33
C LYS A 60 0.36 19.92 -12.18
N LYS A 61 1.57 20.39 -11.85
CA LYS A 61 1.99 21.79 -11.98
C LYS A 61 2.53 22.05 -13.37
#